data_AF-A0A7K2NVL1-F1
#
_entry.id   AF-A0A7K2NVL1-F1
#
_cell.length_a   1.000
_cell.length_b   1.000
_cell.length_c   1.000
_cell.angle_alpha   90.00
_cell.angle_beta   90.00
_cell.angle_gamma   90.00
#
_symmetry.space_group_name_H-M   'P 1'
#
loop_
_entity.id
_entity.type
_entity.pdbx_description
1 polymer ?
#
loop_
_entity_poly.entity_id
_entity_poly.type
_entity_poly.pdbx_seq_one_letter_code
_entity_poly.pdbx_strand_id
1 'polypeptide(L)' 'MTPPPGWYRDPSAPHQERWWDGTAWTEHRRAAEPVGYGPAVGQAPVP' A
#
# COMPACT_ATOMS: atom_id res chain seq x y z
N MET A 1 23.84 2.08 -5.14
CA MET A 1 23.14 0.85 -4.73
C MET A 1 21.65 1.14 -4.82
N THR A 2 20.95 0.54 -5.78
CA THR A 2 19.50 0.66 -5.88
C THR A 2 18.84 -0.31 -4.90
N PRO A 3 17.71 0.08 -4.29
CA PRO A 3 16.93 -0.84 -3.46
C PRO A 3 16.48 -2.05 -4.30
N PRO A 4 16.39 -3.26 -3.70
CA PRO A 4 15.85 -4.42 -4.39
C PRO A 4 14.36 -4.22 -4.74
N PRO A 5 13.82 -4.99 -5.69
CA PRO A 5 12.40 -4.95 -6.00
C PRO A 5 11.53 -5.23 -4.76
N GLY A 6 10.52 -4.39 -4.53
CA GLY A 6 9.69 -4.46 -3.33
C GLY A 6 8.69 -3.32 -3.19
N TRP A 7 7.83 -3.41 -2.17
CA TRP A 7 6.95 -2.32 -1.76
C TRP A 7 7.71 -1.31 -0.90
N TYR A 8 7.64 -0.04 -1.29
CA TYR A 8 8.27 1.05 -0.56
C TYR A 8 7.29 2.22 -0.43
N ARG A 9 7.44 3.03 0.63
CA ARG A 9 6.58 4.21 0.82
C ARG A 9 6.74 5.21 -0.32
N ASP A 10 5.61 5.70 -0.81
CA ASP A 10 5.60 6.77 -1.80
C ASP A 10 5.90 8.12 -1.12
N PRO A 11 6.90 8.89 -1.60
CA PRO A 11 7.27 10.16 -0.99
C PRO A 11 6.23 11.27 -1.20
N SER A 12 5.40 11.18 -2.25
CA SER A 12 4.30 12.12 -2.50
C SER A 12 3.04 11.75 -1.70
N ALA A 13 2.87 10.47 -1.38
CA ALA A 13 1.74 9.95 -0.61
C ALA A 13 2.25 8.99 0.48
N PRO A 14 2.61 9.48 1.67
CA PRO A 14 3.19 8.65 2.73
C PRO A 14 2.23 7.57 3.27
N HIS A 15 0.94 7.67 2.95
CA HIS A 15 -0.10 6.68 3.24
C HIS A 15 -0.24 5.60 2.16
N GLN A 16 0.61 5.62 1.13
CA GLN A 16 0.65 4.62 0.07
C GLN A 16 2.05 4.01 -0.06
N GLU A 17 2.06 2.77 -0.51
CA GLU A 17 3.26 2.07 -0.93
C GLU A 17 3.20 1.90 -2.45
N ARG A 18 4.32 2.18 -3.10
CA ARG A 18 4.50 1.95 -4.53
C ARG A 18 5.48 0.79 -4.71
N TRP A 19 5.32 0.03 -5.78
CA TRP A 19 6.24 -1.07 -6.08
C TRP A 19 7.44 -0.56 -6.87
N TRP A 20 8.63 -0.85 -6.37
CA TRP A 20 9.91 -0.64 -7.04
C TRP A 20 10.32 -1.94 -7.72
N ASP A 21 10.76 -1.91 -8.98
CA ASP A 21 11.23 -3.11 -9.70
C ASP A 21 12.74 -3.37 -9.53
N GLY A 22 13.46 -2.46 -8.88
CA GLY A 22 14.93 -2.48 -8.80
C GLY A 22 15.59 -1.40 -9.66
N THR A 23 14.86 -0.85 -10.64
CA THR A 23 15.34 0.20 -11.54
C THR A 23 14.45 1.44 -11.57
N ALA A 24 13.13 1.26 -11.45
CA ALA A 24 12.12 2.30 -11.47
C ALA A 24 10.88 1.95 -10.62
N TRP A 25 10.11 2.98 -10.29
CA TRP A 25 8.81 2.82 -9.64
C TRP A 25 7.77 2.44 -10.69
N THR A 26 7.02 1.37 -10.43
CA THR A 26 5.95 0.89 -11.32
C THR A 26 4.61 1.53 -10.99
N GLU A 27 3.60 1.37 -11.84
CA GLU A 27 2.24 1.88 -11.56
C GLU A 27 1.53 1.17 -10.40
N HIS A 28 2.05 0.01 -9.95
CA HIS A 28 1.50 -0.74 -8.83
C HIS A 28 1.63 0.07 -7.54
N ARG A 29 0.48 0.48 -7.02
CA ARG A 29 0.33 1.23 -5.78
C ARG A 29 -0.68 0.50 -4.90
N ARG A 30 -0.38 0.42 -3.60
CA ARG A 30 -1.30 -0.09 -2.59
C ARG A 30 -1.40 0.92 -1.45
N ALA A 31 -2.55 0.95 -0.78
CA ALA A 31 -2.64 1.69 0.47
C ALA A 31 -1.68 1.02 1.47
N ALA A 32 -0.88 1.83 2.17
CA ALA A 32 -0.15 1.33 3.32
C ALA A 32 -1.22 0.97 4.35
N GLU A 33 -1.43 -0.32 4.59
CA GLU A 33 -2.46 -0.81 5.50
C GLU A 33 -2.33 -0.03 6.81
N PRO A 34 -3.36 0.73 7.23
CA PRO A 34 -3.33 1.33 8.54
C PRO A 34 -3.32 0.15 9.52
N VAL A 35 -2.21 -0.05 10.19
CA VAL A 35 -2.09 -0.95 11.35
C VAL A 35 -3.08 -0.41 12.40
N GLY A 36 -4.36 -0.75 12.29
CA GLY A 36 -5.41 -0.15 13.12
C GLY A 36 -6.79 0.05 12.51
N TYR A 37 -7.23 -0.70 11.49
CA TYR A 37 -8.66 -1.03 11.44
C TYR A 37 -8.80 -2.54 11.39
N GLY A 38 -9.29 -3.10 12.50
CA GLY A 38 -9.71 -4.49 12.57
C GLY A 38 -10.72 -4.81 11.46
N PRO A 39 -11.08 -6.08 11.27
CA PRO A 39 -11.96 -6.49 10.19
C PRO A 39 -13.19 -5.57 10.18
N ALA A 40 -13.59 -5.09 9.00
CA ALA A 40 -14.86 -4.41 8.82
C ALA A 40 -16.02 -5.39 9.11
N VAL A 41 -16.19 -5.80 10.37
CA VAL A 41 -17.37 -6.48 10.89
C VAL A 41 -18.44 -5.41 11.08
N GLY A 42 -19.00 -4.93 9.98
CA GLY A 42 -19.83 -3.73 10.06
C GLY A 42 -20.71 -3.39 8.87
N GLN A 43 -20.88 -4.26 7.88
CA GLN A 43 -22.03 -4.13 6.98
C GLN A 43 -22.97 -5.29 7.23
N ALA A 44 -23.77 -5.13 8.28
CA ALA A 44 -24.88 -6.00 8.65
C ALA A 44 -25.91 -6.12 7.50
N PRO A 45 -26.64 -7.24 7.40
CA PRO A 45 -27.53 -7.56 6.29
C PRO A 45 -28.70 -6.58 6.20
N VAL A 46 -29.08 -6.24 4.96
CA VAL A 46 -30.32 -5.52 4.66
C VAL A 46 -31.53 -6.40 5.03
N PRO A 47 -32.65 -5.81 5.52
CA PRO A 47 -33.77 -6.53 6.12
C PRO A 47 -34.54 -7.44 5.15
#